data_AF-A0A5Q8C9Y3-F1
#
_entry.id   AF-A0A5Q8C9Y3-F1
#
_cell.length_a   1.000
_cell.length_b   1.000
_cell.length_c   1.000
_cell.angle_alpha   90.00
_cell.angle_beta   90.00
_cell.angle_gamma   90.00
#
_symmetry.space_group_name_H-M   'P 1'
#
loop_
_entity.id
_entity.type
_entity.pdbx_description
1 polymer ?
#
loop_
_entity_poly.entity_id
_entity_poly.type
_entity_poly.pdbx_seq_one_letter_code
_entity_poly.pdbx_strand_id
1 'polypeptide(L)'
;MSTASTDDRSTLPRLARIDPRQFDLLFGGCKVERYAAGQHLFVQEDASDRIYGVMSGTVEISLYSPGGQKLVANIELSRSLIGEIGALDGRPRTATAIC
;
A
#
# COMPACT_ATOMS: atom_id res chain seq x y z
N MET A 1 28.63 -6.90 34.59
CA MET A 1 28.86 -7.08 33.14
C MET A 1 27.50 -7.19 32.48
N SER A 2 27.10 -6.14 31.77
CA SER A 2 25.87 -6.02 31.01
C SER A 2 26.16 -6.39 29.56
N THR A 3 25.39 -7.31 28.98
CA THR A 3 25.15 -7.38 27.53
C THR A 3 23.76 -8.00 27.35
N ALA A 4 22.78 -7.12 27.15
CA ALA A 4 22.08 -6.97 25.88
C ALA A 4 20.94 -7.98 25.71
N SER A 5 19.76 -7.51 26.15
CA SER A 5 18.43 -7.94 25.72
C SER A 5 18.44 -8.27 24.22
N THR A 6 18.11 -9.51 23.88
CA THR A 6 17.76 -9.91 22.53
C THR A 6 16.57 -9.05 22.10
N ASP A 7 16.81 -8.09 21.21
CA ASP A 7 15.78 -7.25 20.58
C ASP A 7 14.93 -8.16 19.70
N ASP A 8 13.89 -8.74 20.29
CA ASP A 8 12.89 -9.54 19.59
C ASP A 8 12.00 -8.63 18.74
N ARG A 9 12.55 -8.21 17.59
CA ARG A 9 11.84 -7.47 16.54
C ARG A 9 10.65 -8.23 15.94
N SER A 10 10.33 -9.43 16.42
CA SER A 10 9.19 -10.23 15.94
C SER A 10 7.85 -9.87 16.59
N THR A 11 7.83 -9.01 17.61
CA THR A 11 6.62 -8.68 18.39
C THR A 11 5.94 -7.37 18.00
N LEU A 12 6.45 -6.63 17.00
CA LEU A 12 5.71 -5.49 16.49
C LEU A 12 4.42 -6.01 15.84
N PRO A 13 3.23 -5.55 16.29
CA PRO A 13 1.99 -5.87 15.59
C PRO A 13 2.20 -5.43 14.14
N ARG A 14 2.21 -6.40 13.22
CA ARG A 14 2.27 -6.12 11.79
C ARG A 14 1.19 -5.09 11.53
N LEU A 15 1.57 -3.90 11.05
CA LEU A 15 0.62 -2.87 10.57
C LEU A 15 -0.53 -3.61 9.89
N ALA A 16 -1.75 -3.38 10.39
CA ALA A 16 -2.92 -4.22 10.18
C ALA A 16 -3.04 -4.72 8.73
N ARG A 17 -2.47 -5.89 8.44
CA ARG A 17 -2.71 -6.58 7.18
C ARG A 17 -4.07 -7.23 7.33
N ILE A 18 -4.98 -6.90 6.45
CA ILE A 18 -6.25 -7.64 6.35
C ILE A 18 -5.93 -9.11 6.11
N ASP A 19 -6.60 -9.99 6.83
CA ASP A 19 -6.35 -11.42 6.68
C ASP A 19 -6.83 -11.91 5.30
N PRO A 20 -6.36 -13.06 4.81
CA PRO A 20 -6.71 -13.55 3.47
C PRO A 20 -8.21 -13.67 3.21
N ARG A 21 -9.02 -14.03 4.21
CA ARG A 21 -10.48 -14.13 4.05
C ARG A 21 -11.11 -12.75 3.91
N GLN A 22 -10.65 -11.77 4.68
CA GLN A 22 -11.11 -10.38 4.54
C GLN A 22 -10.75 -9.81 3.17
N PHE A 23 -9.54 -10.10 2.67
CA PHE A 23 -9.14 -9.72 1.32
C PHE A 23 -10.09 -10.32 0.27
N ASP A 24 -10.34 -11.63 0.35
CA ASP A 24 -11.22 -12.32 -0.60
C ASP A 24 -12.66 -11.79 -0.52
N LEU A 25 -13.15 -11.45 0.68
CA LEU A 25 -14.47 -10.82 0.88
C LEU A 25 -14.55 -9.41 0.27
N LEU A 26 -13.51 -8.59 0.42
CA LEU A 26 -13.48 -7.22 -0.10
C LEU A 26 -13.37 -7.18 -1.63
N PHE A 27 -12.58 -8.09 -2.23
CA PHE A 27 -12.19 -7.98 -3.63
C PHE A 27 -12.73 -9.08 -4.54
N GLY A 28 -13.32 -10.16 -4.01
CA GLY A 28 -13.75 -11.33 -4.79
C GLY A 28 -14.82 -11.04 -5.85
N GLY A 29 -15.61 -9.97 -5.68
CA GLY A 29 -16.62 -9.52 -6.64
C GLY A 29 -16.22 -8.28 -7.46
N CYS A 30 -15.02 -7.75 -7.26
CA CYS A 30 -14.58 -6.51 -7.92
C CYS A 30 -14.12 -6.76 -9.37
N LYS A 31 -14.16 -5.71 -10.18
CA LYS A 31 -13.57 -5.72 -11.52
C LYS A 31 -12.06 -5.93 -11.43
N VAL A 32 -11.55 -6.89 -12.19
CA VAL A 32 -10.11 -7.13 -12.32
C VAL A 32 -9.52 -6.19 -13.38
N GLU A 33 -8.48 -5.45 -13.01
CA GLU A 33 -7.72 -4.58 -13.91
C GLU A 33 -6.27 -5.05 -13.97
N ARG A 34 -5.61 -4.85 -15.12
CA ARG A 34 -4.22 -5.26 -15.36
C ARG A 34 -3.43 -4.06 -15.82
N TYR A 35 -2.26 -3.89 -15.20
CA TYR A 35 -1.33 -2.80 -15.48
C TYR A 35 0.04 -3.39 -15.80
N ALA A 36 0.74 -2.78 -16.74
CA ALA A 36 2.13 -3.06 -17.06
C ALA A 36 3.06 -2.42 -16.03
N ALA A 37 4.29 -2.93 -15.93
CA ALA A 37 5.33 -2.32 -15.12
C ALA A 37 5.58 -0.86 -15.55
N GLY A 38 5.74 0.02 -14.57
CA GLY A 38 5.91 1.46 -14.74
C GLY A 38 4.60 2.24 -14.88
N GLN A 39 3.43 1.59 -14.88
CA GLN A 39 2.15 2.30 -14.92
C GLN A 39 1.71 2.76 -13.54
N HIS A 40 1.24 4.00 -13.45
CA HIS A 40 0.63 4.53 -12.23
C HIS A 40 -0.77 3.97 -12.05
N LEU A 41 -1.08 3.54 -10.83
CA LEU A 41 -2.45 3.29 -10.37
C LEU A 41 -3.12 4.58 -9.94
N PHE A 42 -2.35 5.44 -9.26
CA PHE A 42 -2.70 6.80 -8.87
C PHE A 42 -1.44 7.57 -8.46
N VAL A 43 -1.52 8.89 -8.48
CA VAL A 43 -0.46 9.82 -8.08
C VAL A 43 -0.84 10.52 -6.78
N GLN A 44 0.14 10.90 -5.98
CA GLN A 44 -0.06 11.76 -4.81
C GLN A 44 -0.86 13.03 -5.20
N GLU A 45 -1.77 13.45 -4.33
CA GLU A 45 -2.76 14.54 -4.52
C GLU A 45 -3.88 14.26 -5.54
N ASP A 46 -3.92 13.10 -6.21
CA ASP A 46 -5.09 12.70 -7.00
C ASP A 46 -6.33 12.56 -6.11
N ALA A 47 -7.52 12.65 -6.70
CA ALA A 47 -8.76 12.33 -6.00
C ALA A 47 -8.79 10.85 -5.54
N SER A 48 -9.32 10.61 -4.34
CA SER A 48 -9.42 9.27 -3.76
C SER A 48 -10.82 8.70 -3.87
N ASP A 49 -11.13 8.07 -5.01
CA ASP A 49 -12.48 7.55 -5.31
C ASP A 49 -12.64 6.03 -5.11
N ARG A 50 -11.53 5.31 -4.89
CA ARG A 50 -11.52 3.84 -4.78
C ARG A 50 -10.30 3.31 -4.02
N ILE A 51 -10.37 2.02 -3.66
CA ILE A 51 -9.25 1.23 -3.14
C ILE A 51 -8.85 0.15 -4.14
N TYR A 52 -7.64 -0.38 -3.99
CA TYR A 52 -7.15 -1.48 -4.81
C TYR A 52 -6.72 -2.67 -3.94
N GLY A 53 -6.99 -3.87 -4.43
CA GLY A 53 -6.44 -5.12 -3.91
C GLY A 53 -5.42 -5.66 -4.89
N VAL A 54 -4.17 -5.86 -4.46
CA VAL A 54 -3.11 -6.40 -5.31
C VAL A 54 -3.33 -7.91 -5.49
N MET A 55 -3.86 -8.32 -6.64
CA MET A 55 -4.13 -9.73 -6.93
C MET A 55 -2.84 -10.53 -7.21
N SER A 56 -1.92 -9.90 -7.95
CA SER A 56 -0.63 -10.48 -8.35
C SER A 56 0.33 -9.36 -8.71
N GLY A 57 1.64 -9.60 -8.54
CA GLY A 57 2.69 -8.63 -8.81
C GLY A 57 3.07 -7.80 -7.60
N THR A 58 3.69 -6.65 -7.86
CA THR A 58 4.18 -5.72 -6.84
C THR A 58 3.76 -4.31 -7.18
N VAL A 59 3.56 -3.47 -6.17
CA VAL A 59 3.28 -2.05 -6.33
C VAL A 59 4.20 -1.28 -5.40
N GLU A 60 4.96 -0.34 -5.94
CA GLU A 60 5.77 0.58 -5.15
C GLU A 60 4.90 1.76 -4.71
N ILE A 61 4.94 2.07 -3.42
CA ILE A 61 4.31 3.25 -2.82
C ILE A 61 5.39 4.28 -2.52
N SER A 62 5.26 5.49 -3.08
CA SER A 62 6.24 6.55 -2.93
C SER A 62 5.61 7.90 -2.61
N LEU A 63 6.34 8.70 -1.84
CA LEU A 63 6.01 10.10 -1.54
C LEU A 63 6.94 11.00 -2.34
N TYR A 64 6.42 12.12 -2.82
CA TYR A 64 7.22 13.14 -3.47
C TYR A 64 7.22 14.40 -2.61
N SER A 65 8.43 14.91 -2.33
CA SER A 65 8.56 16.21 -1.70
C SER A 65 8.17 17.33 -2.69
N PRO A 66 7.87 18.55 -2.23
CA PRO A 66 7.62 19.69 -3.12
C PRO A 66 8.78 19.98 -4.08
N GLY A 67 10.01 19.58 -3.73
CA GLY A 67 11.21 19.69 -4.58
C GLY A 67 11.39 18.51 -5.55
N GLY A 68 10.43 17.58 -5.65
CA GLY A 68 10.46 16.44 -6.55
C GLY A 68 11.30 15.25 -6.08
N GLN A 69 11.82 15.27 -4.85
CA GLN A 69 12.57 14.13 -4.32
C GLN A 69 11.61 12.99 -3.99
N LYS A 70 11.93 11.80 -4.50
CA LYS A 70 11.17 10.58 -4.30
C LYS A 70 11.65 9.84 -3.04
N LEU A 71 10.72 9.53 -2.14
CA LEU A 71 10.92 8.61 -1.02
C LEU A 71 10.07 7.37 -1.27
N VAL A 72 10.70 6.20 -1.41
CA VAL A 72 9.98 4.91 -1.45
C VAL A 72 9.57 4.55 -0.03
N ALA A 73 8.27 4.54 0.23
CA ALA A 73 7.71 4.28 1.55
C ALA A 73 7.49 2.78 1.78
N ASN A 74 6.99 2.07 0.76
CA ASN A 74 6.75 0.63 0.85
C ASN A 74 6.73 -0.06 -0.52
N ILE A 75 6.90 -1.38 -0.52
CA ILE A 75 6.59 -2.26 -1.64
C ILE A 75 5.45 -3.20 -1.22
N GLU A 76 4.31 -3.04 -1.87
CA GLU A 76 3.13 -3.86 -1.65
C GLU A 76 3.15 -5.08 -2.56
N LEU A 77 2.73 -6.22 -2.00
CA LEU A 77 2.77 -7.52 -2.67
C LEU A 77 1.34 -8.03 -2.88
N SER A 78 1.21 -9.19 -3.50
CA SER A 78 -0.06 -9.91 -3.58
C SER A 78 -0.77 -9.98 -2.21
N ARG A 79 -2.09 -9.80 -2.24
CA ARG A 79 -3.00 -9.71 -1.08
C ARG A 79 -2.82 -8.47 -0.20
N SER A 80 -2.15 -7.43 -0.69
CA SER A 80 -2.15 -6.11 -0.05
C SER A 80 -3.35 -5.26 -0.48
N LEU A 81 -3.92 -4.52 0.47
CA LEU A 81 -4.86 -3.42 0.25
C LEU A 81 -4.05 -2.12 0.11
N ILE A 82 -4.35 -1.30 -0.89
CA ILE A 82 -3.73 0.03 -1.06
C ILE A 82 -4.75 1.11 -1.41
N GLY A 83 -4.39 2.36 -1.11
CA GLY A 83 -5.20 3.53 -1.40
C GLY A 83 -6.35 3.73 -0.40
N GLU A 84 -6.33 3.02 0.71
CA GLU A 84 -7.34 3.05 1.77
C GLU A 84 -7.36 4.37 2.53
N ILE A 85 -6.23 5.05 2.71
CA ILE A 85 -6.15 6.29 3.51
C ILE A 85 -7.14 7.34 2.98
N GLY A 86 -6.93 7.77 1.74
CA GLY A 86 -7.78 8.79 1.10
C GLY A 86 -9.22 8.33 0.86
N ALA A 87 -9.42 7.02 0.64
CA ALA A 87 -10.75 6.46 0.46
C ALA A 87 -11.57 6.44 1.76
N LEU A 88 -10.90 6.32 2.92
CA LEU A 88 -11.54 6.28 4.24
C LEU A 88 -11.71 7.66 4.86
N ASP A 89 -10.73 8.56 4.71
CA ASP A 89 -10.75 9.91 5.31
C ASP A 89 -11.34 10.98 4.39
N GLY A 90 -11.58 10.65 3.11
CA GLY A 90 -12.15 11.55 2.10
C GLY A 90 -11.17 12.58 1.56
N ARG A 91 -9.86 12.44 1.81
CA ARG A 91 -8.82 13.38 1.35
C ARG A 91 -8.13 12.85 0.08
N PRO A 92 -7.39 13.71 -0.64
CA PRO A 92 -6.57 13.29 -1.78
C PRO A 92 -5.56 12.19 -1.43
N ARG A 93 -5.04 11.53 -2.46
CA ARG A 93 -4.05 10.46 -2.31
C ARG A 93 -2.82 10.97 -1.57
N THR A 94 -2.43 10.27 -0.51
CA THR A 94 -1.27 10.63 0.31
C THR A 94 0.06 10.20 -0.31
N ALA A 95 0.04 9.35 -1.33
CA ALA A 95 1.23 8.80 -1.99
C ALA A 95 0.92 8.43 -3.45
N THR A 96 1.97 8.22 -4.23
CA THR A 96 1.92 7.64 -5.58
C THR A 96 2.07 6.13 -5.51
N ALA A 97 1.29 5.40 -6.32
CA ALA A 97 1.37 3.96 -6.47
C ALA A 97 1.71 3.59 -7.92
N ILE A 98 2.80 2.84 -8.12
CA ILE A 98 3.30 2.42 -9.44
C ILE A 98 3.54 0.90 -9.47
N CYS A 99 3.09 0.24 -10.54
CA CYS A 99 3.32 -1.20 -10.78
C CYS A 99 4.74 -1.51 -11.25
#